data_AF-A0A4R5GBQ7-F1
#
_entry.id   AF-A0A4R5GBQ7-F1
#
_cell.length_a   1.000
_cell.length_b   1.000
_cell.length_c   1.000
_cell.angle_alpha   90.00
_cell.angle_beta   90.00
_cell.angle_gamma   90.00
#
_symmetry.space_group_name_H-M   'P 1'
#
loop_
_entity.id
_entity.type
_entity.pdbx_description
1 polymer ?
#
loop_
_entity_poly.entity_id
_entity_poly.type
_entity_poly.pdbx_seq_one_letter_code
_entity_poly.pdbx_strand_id
1 'polypeptide(L)'
;MASFDYFLDYAHLDLRAHPELYRVGVGEQGVLLVQPYKSELLPHWRFATPEAAQMSSETIFRMFLQYLEAGDFVGADMARKFLQMGFTRARRYANHKGGKKYAGPVPQNGKGRSGAHGRPELPRTVEDPLKAEAARIFKARWDEAEANEEYARLKREHRARYG
;
A
#
# COMPACT_ATOMS: atom_id res chain seq x y z
N MET A 1 5.09 -14.09 13.89
CA MET A 1 5.45 -12.98 12.99
C MET A 1 5.39 -11.71 13.79
N ALA A 2 6.47 -10.94 13.86
CA ALA A 2 6.43 -9.63 14.51
C ALA A 2 5.40 -8.71 13.83
N SER A 3 4.60 -8.01 14.64
CA SER A 3 3.69 -6.97 14.13
C SER A 3 4.47 -5.78 13.58
N PHE A 4 3.87 -5.02 12.66
CA PHE A 4 4.44 -3.75 12.23
C PHE A 4 4.64 -2.81 13.42
N ASP A 5 5.86 -2.28 13.59
CA ASP A 5 6.23 -1.47 14.74
C ASP A 5 5.81 -0.01 14.53
N TYR A 6 4.80 0.45 15.25
CA TYR A 6 4.33 1.84 15.15
C TYR A 6 5.10 2.81 16.07
N PHE A 7 6.09 2.35 16.83
CA PHE A 7 6.85 3.17 17.78
C PHE A 7 8.13 3.76 17.20
N LEU A 8 8.57 3.32 16.01
CA LEU A 8 9.70 3.91 15.30
C LEU A 8 9.37 5.32 14.77
N ASP A 9 10.35 6.22 14.82
CA ASP A 9 10.24 7.55 14.22
C ASP A 9 10.46 7.51 12.70
N TYR A 10 9.47 6.98 11.98
CA TYR A 10 9.49 6.88 10.53
C TYR A 10 9.64 8.22 9.80
N ALA A 11 9.44 9.36 10.46
CA ALA A 11 9.59 10.66 9.83
C ALA A 11 11.06 11.01 9.58
N HIS A 12 11.97 10.54 10.45
CA HIS A 12 13.40 10.81 10.37
C HIS A 12 14.24 9.54 10.11
N LEU A 13 13.59 8.38 9.99
CA LEU A 13 14.26 7.10 9.73
C LEU A 13 14.36 6.80 8.23
N ASP A 14 15.58 6.55 7.76
CA ASP A 14 15.85 6.02 6.43
C ASP A 14 15.87 4.48 6.47
N LEU A 15 14.79 3.83 6.03
CA LEU A 15 14.70 2.37 5.97
C LEU A 15 15.37 1.76 4.73
N ARG A 16 15.90 2.57 3.82
CA ARG A 16 16.83 2.09 2.79
C ARG A 16 18.21 1.86 3.40
N ALA A 17 18.67 2.79 4.23
CA ALA A 17 19.93 2.67 4.96
C ALA A 17 19.85 1.64 6.11
N HIS A 18 18.68 1.51 6.74
CA HIS A 18 18.44 0.62 7.88
C HIS A 18 17.32 -0.40 7.62
N PRO A 19 17.46 -1.30 6.62
CA PRO A 19 16.42 -2.26 6.27
C PRO A 19 16.12 -3.24 7.41
N GLU A 20 17.08 -3.52 8.30
CA GLU A 20 16.93 -4.39 9.47
C GLU A 20 15.87 -3.91 10.47
N LEU A 21 15.51 -2.62 10.44
CA LEU A 21 14.46 -2.04 11.27
C LEU A 21 13.06 -2.20 10.65
N TYR A 22 12.99 -2.55 9.37
CA TYR A 22 11.72 -2.78 8.70
C TYR A 22 11.12 -4.15 9.08
N ARG A 23 9.84 -4.15 9.48
CA ARG A 23 9.03 -5.35 9.73
C ARG A 23 7.89 -5.44 8.71
N VAL A 24 7.75 -6.59 8.06
CA VAL A 24 6.74 -6.79 7.01
C VAL A 24 5.33 -6.83 7.62
N GLY A 25 4.64 -5.70 7.59
CA GLY A 25 3.26 -5.57 8.09
C GLY A 25 2.21 -6.27 7.21
N VAL A 26 1.02 -6.51 7.77
CA VAL A 26 -0.11 -7.13 7.07
C VAL A 26 -0.75 -6.14 6.09
N GLY A 27 -1.04 -6.59 4.87
CA GLY A 27 -1.65 -5.76 3.83
C GLY A 27 -0.84 -4.48 3.60
N GLU A 28 -1.49 -3.33 3.80
CA GLU A 28 -0.96 -1.97 3.58
C GLU A 28 -0.32 -1.32 4.81
N GLN A 29 -0.15 -2.04 5.92
CA GLN A 29 0.48 -1.48 7.13
C GLN A 29 1.87 -0.90 6.79
N GLY A 30 2.12 0.33 7.26
CA GLY A 30 3.37 1.06 7.07
C GLY A 30 3.49 1.84 5.76
N VAL A 31 2.62 1.63 4.77
CA VAL A 31 2.80 2.13 3.39
C VAL A 31 2.92 3.67 3.28
N LEU A 32 2.28 4.41 4.20
CA LEU A 32 2.33 5.87 4.25
C LEU A 32 3.25 6.42 5.36
N LEU A 33 4.11 5.58 5.94
CA LEU A 33 5.04 5.93 7.00
C LEU A 33 6.49 5.74 6.56
N VAL A 34 6.79 4.58 5.98
CA VAL A 34 8.15 4.11 5.67
C VAL A 34 8.85 5.03 4.65
N GLN A 35 9.92 5.69 5.11
CA GLN A 35 10.78 6.57 4.30
C GLN A 35 12.06 5.84 3.86
N PRO A 36 12.66 6.23 2.72
CA PRO A 36 12.29 7.31 1.81
C PRO A 36 11.15 6.95 0.83
N TYR A 37 10.78 5.68 0.78
CA TYR A 37 9.90 5.11 -0.24
C TYR A 37 8.51 5.75 -0.33
N LYS A 38 7.92 6.15 0.80
CA LYS A 38 6.68 6.93 0.78
C LYS A 38 6.84 8.18 -0.08
N SER A 39 7.93 8.94 0.11
CA SER A 39 8.15 10.20 -0.59
C SER A 39 8.40 10.00 -2.09
N GLU A 40 9.02 8.88 -2.45
CA GLU A 40 9.28 8.50 -3.84
C GLU A 40 8.00 7.99 -4.54
N LEU A 41 7.19 7.16 -3.87
CA LEU A 41 6.04 6.48 -4.48
C LEU A 41 4.74 7.31 -4.47
N LEU A 42 4.49 8.07 -3.40
CA LEU A 42 3.24 8.82 -3.21
C LEU A 42 2.94 9.85 -4.32
N PRO A 43 3.91 10.58 -4.90
CA PRO A 43 3.66 11.50 -6.01
C PRO A 43 3.03 10.82 -7.23
N HIS A 44 3.38 9.55 -7.48
CA HIS A 44 2.91 8.77 -8.62
C HIS A 44 1.57 8.08 -8.37
N TRP A 45 1.05 8.11 -7.14
CA TRP A 45 -0.13 7.36 -6.74
C TRP A 45 -1.44 8.14 -7.02
N ARG A 46 -2.18 7.73 -8.06
CA ARG A 46 -3.41 8.39 -8.57
C ARG A 46 -4.43 7.36 -9.06
N PHE A 47 -5.71 7.61 -8.82
CA PHE A 47 -6.82 6.71 -9.23
C PHE A 47 -8.13 7.50 -9.50
N ALA A 48 -8.00 8.76 -9.91
CA ALA A 48 -9.14 9.63 -10.16
C ALA A 48 -9.98 9.13 -11.34
N THR A 49 -9.31 8.67 -12.40
CA THR A 49 -9.91 8.06 -13.60
C THR A 49 -9.17 6.75 -13.93
N PRO A 50 -9.73 5.90 -14.81
CA PRO A 50 -9.02 4.71 -15.31
C PRO A 50 -7.65 5.03 -15.92
N GLU A 51 -7.53 6.10 -16.69
CA GLU A 51 -6.28 6.51 -17.35
C GLU A 51 -5.23 6.92 -16.30
N ALA A 52 -5.64 7.68 -15.29
CA ALA A 52 -4.77 8.04 -14.17
C ALA A 52 -4.33 6.79 -13.37
N ALA A 53 -5.23 5.82 -13.19
CA ALA A 53 -4.92 4.56 -12.53
C ALA A 53 -3.93 3.70 -13.35
N GLN A 54 -4.08 3.69 -14.68
CA GLN A 54 -3.16 3.00 -15.59
C GLN A 54 -1.75 3.56 -15.43
N MET A 55 -1.57 4.85 -15.68
CA MET A 55 -0.26 5.51 -15.54
C MET A 55 0.34 5.34 -14.14
N SER A 56 -0.50 5.45 -13.11
CA SER A 56 -0.06 5.30 -11.72
C SER A 56 0.42 3.89 -11.42
N SER A 57 -0.38 2.88 -11.75
CA SER A 57 -0.05 1.48 -11.48
C SER A 57 1.18 1.02 -12.25
N GLU A 58 1.33 1.42 -13.52
CA GLU A 58 2.49 1.10 -14.35
C GLU A 58 3.76 1.76 -13.85
N THR A 59 3.68 3.03 -13.43
CA THR A 59 4.84 3.75 -12.87
C THR A 59 5.31 3.08 -11.57
N ILE A 60 4.39 2.80 -10.66
CA ILE A 60 4.71 2.16 -9.38
C ILE A 60 5.22 0.73 -9.61
N PHE A 61 4.66 -0.02 -10.56
CA PHE A 61 5.14 -1.35 -10.90
C PHE A 61 6.55 -1.31 -11.50
N ARG A 62 6.88 -0.30 -12.30
CA ARG A 62 8.25 -0.09 -12.79
C ARG A 62 9.22 0.20 -11.65
N MET A 63 8.82 1.04 -10.70
CA MET A 63 9.63 1.31 -9.49
C MET A 63 9.81 0.05 -8.65
N PHE A 64 8.77 -0.80 -8.52
CA PHE A 64 8.87 -2.11 -7.88
C PHE A 64 9.97 -2.97 -8.52
N LEU A 65 9.99 -3.09 -9.86
CA LEU A 65 11.02 -3.84 -10.57
C LEU A 65 12.42 -3.23 -10.38
N GLN A 66 12.55 -1.90 -10.40
CA GLN A 66 13.82 -1.21 -10.15
C GLN A 66 14.35 -1.47 -8.74
N TYR A 67 13.49 -1.49 -7.72
CA TYR A 67 13.91 -1.85 -6.36
C TYR A 67 14.37 -3.30 -6.27
N LEU A 68 13.68 -4.23 -6.95
CA LEU A 68 14.13 -5.62 -7.00
C LEU A 68 15.49 -5.76 -7.68
N GLU A 69 15.71 -5.08 -8.81
CA GLU A 69 16.99 -5.08 -9.53
C GLU A 69 18.12 -4.53 -8.65
N ALA A 70 17.84 -3.53 -7.82
CA ALA A 70 18.79 -2.98 -6.85
C ALA A 70 18.98 -3.84 -5.59
N GLY A 71 18.27 -4.96 -5.44
CA GLY A 71 18.27 -5.77 -4.21
C GLY A 71 17.59 -5.07 -3.01
N ASP A 72 16.83 -4.01 -3.27
CA ASP A 72 16.13 -3.21 -2.27
C ASP A 72 14.76 -3.81 -1.95
N PHE A 73 14.74 -4.77 -1.01
CA PHE A 73 13.50 -5.42 -0.61
C PHE A 73 12.48 -4.45 0.02
N VAL A 74 12.92 -3.50 0.85
CA VAL A 74 11.99 -2.59 1.55
C VAL A 74 11.27 -1.70 0.53
N GLY A 75 12.01 -1.19 -0.45
CA GLY A 75 11.43 -0.43 -1.56
C GLY A 75 10.47 -1.24 -2.40
N ALA A 76 10.83 -2.47 -2.74
CA ALA A 76 9.95 -3.37 -3.49
C ALA A 76 8.66 -3.66 -2.70
N ASP A 77 8.76 -3.96 -1.41
CA ASP A 77 7.58 -4.22 -0.57
C ASP A 77 6.69 -2.98 -0.42
N MET A 78 7.28 -1.78 -0.34
CA MET A 78 6.51 -0.53 -0.34
C MET A 78 5.79 -0.30 -1.65
N ALA A 79 6.47 -0.44 -2.80
CA ALA A 79 5.85 -0.27 -4.11
C ALA A 79 4.68 -1.25 -4.31
N ARG A 80 4.87 -2.52 -3.92
CA ARG A 80 3.82 -3.53 -3.93
C ARG A 80 2.63 -3.15 -3.02
N LYS A 81 2.88 -2.64 -1.81
CA LYS A 81 1.83 -2.13 -0.92
C LYS A 81 1.10 -0.91 -1.49
N PHE A 82 1.77 -0.04 -2.23
CA PHE A 82 1.13 1.08 -2.93
C PHE A 82 0.19 0.61 -4.04
N LEU A 83 0.54 -0.47 -4.77
CA LEU A 83 -0.37 -1.11 -5.73
C LEU A 83 -1.61 -1.69 -5.04
N GLN A 84 -1.41 -2.40 -3.93
CA GLN A 84 -2.51 -2.90 -3.10
C GLN A 84 -3.42 -1.75 -2.61
N MET A 85 -2.83 -0.67 -2.08
CA MET A 85 -3.57 0.50 -1.63
C MET A 85 -4.34 1.17 -2.77
N GLY A 86 -3.78 1.17 -3.99
CA GLY A 86 -4.47 1.59 -5.22
C GLY A 86 -5.77 0.81 -5.43
N PHE A 87 -5.69 -0.51 -5.40
CA PHE A 87 -6.85 -1.40 -5.51
C PHE A 87 -7.88 -1.16 -4.39
N THR A 88 -7.46 -1.18 -3.12
CA THR A 88 -8.42 -1.11 -2.01
C THR A 88 -9.07 0.27 -1.88
N ARG A 89 -8.34 1.36 -2.16
CA ARG A 89 -8.92 2.71 -2.16
C ARG A 89 -9.83 2.91 -3.36
N ALA A 90 -9.44 2.52 -4.57
CA ALA A 90 -10.33 2.61 -5.73
C ALA A 90 -11.62 1.79 -5.52
N ARG A 91 -11.51 0.55 -5.03
CA ARG A 91 -12.68 -0.31 -4.75
C ARG A 91 -13.59 0.27 -3.66
N ARG A 92 -13.02 0.93 -2.65
CA ARG A 92 -13.79 1.65 -1.63
C ARG A 92 -14.58 2.81 -2.22
N TYR A 93 -13.97 3.58 -3.13
CA TYR A 93 -14.66 4.69 -3.81
C TYR A 93 -15.73 4.19 -4.79
N ALA A 94 -15.52 3.02 -5.41
CA ALA A 94 -16.53 2.35 -6.21
C ALA A 94 -17.76 2.00 -5.36
N ASN A 95 -17.54 1.40 -4.18
CA ASN A 95 -18.62 0.92 -3.30
C ASN A 95 -19.27 2.01 -2.43
N HIS A 96 -18.56 3.11 -2.16
CA HIS A 96 -19.04 4.18 -1.29
C HIS A 96 -18.70 5.53 -1.90
N LYS A 97 -19.72 6.25 -2.39
CA LYS A 97 -19.57 7.62 -2.91
C LYS A 97 -18.80 8.50 -1.92
N GLY A 98 -17.74 9.17 -2.41
CA GLY A 98 -16.85 10.01 -1.58
C GLY A 98 -15.88 9.23 -0.67
N GLY A 99 -15.82 7.89 -0.78
CA GLY A 99 -14.88 7.04 -0.04
C GLY A 99 -15.20 6.87 1.46
N LYS A 100 -16.32 7.41 1.95
CA LYS A 100 -16.75 7.30 3.34
C LYS A 100 -17.35 5.93 3.60
N LYS A 101 -16.51 5.00 4.08
CA LYS A 101 -16.89 3.62 4.38
C LYS A 101 -17.53 3.43 5.76
N TYR A 102 -17.10 4.20 6.76
CA TYR A 102 -17.53 4.02 8.15
C TYR A 102 -18.28 5.26 8.66
N ALA A 103 -19.25 5.06 9.55
CA ALA A 103 -19.96 6.14 10.20
C ALA A 103 -19.08 6.81 11.27
N GLY A 104 -19.17 8.15 11.36
CA GLY A 104 -18.44 8.94 12.36
C GLY A 104 -16.92 9.09 12.12
N PRO A 105 -16.29 10.00 12.87
CA PRO A 105 -14.84 10.24 12.79
C PRO A 105 -14.04 9.05 13.32
N VAL A 106 -12.78 8.92 12.89
CA VAL A 106 -11.84 7.95 13.48
C VAL A 106 -11.60 8.33 14.95
N PRO A 107 -11.74 7.40 15.91
CA PRO A 107 -11.41 7.64 17.31
C PRO A 107 -9.96 8.09 17.49
N GLN A 108 -9.67 8.88 18.53
CA GLN A 108 -8.33 9.48 18.72
C GLN A 108 -7.22 8.44 18.82
N ASN A 109 -7.46 7.33 19.51
CA ASN A 109 -6.54 6.19 19.65
C ASN A 109 -6.35 5.36 18.35
N GLY A 110 -7.19 5.58 17.33
CA GLY A 110 -7.10 4.94 16.02
C GLY A 110 -6.54 5.84 14.91
N LYS A 111 -6.28 7.13 15.20
CA LYS A 111 -5.73 8.07 14.20
C LYS A 111 -4.37 7.56 13.70
N GLY A 112 -4.15 7.66 12.39
CA GLY A 112 -2.95 7.15 11.72
C GLY A 112 -2.96 5.65 11.42
N ARG A 113 -3.96 4.89 11.90
CA ARG A 113 -4.11 3.46 11.62
C ARG A 113 -5.31 3.20 10.71
N SER A 114 -5.14 2.36 9.70
CA SER A 114 -6.24 1.89 8.86
C SER A 114 -7.16 0.94 9.64
N GLY A 115 -8.49 1.08 9.47
CA GLY A 115 -9.45 0.14 10.07
C GLY A 115 -10.82 0.75 10.41
N ALA A 116 -11.75 -0.11 10.82
CA ALA A 116 -13.07 0.27 11.28
C ALA A 116 -13.04 0.97 12.64
N HIS A 117 -12.15 0.55 13.56
CA HIS A 117 -12.04 1.12 14.92
C HIS A 117 -13.37 1.13 15.68
N GLY A 118 -14.13 0.02 15.58
CA GLY A 118 -15.45 -0.12 16.20
C GLY A 118 -16.58 0.64 15.50
N ARG A 119 -16.30 1.36 14.41
CA ARG A 119 -17.32 2.11 13.67
C ARG A 119 -18.12 1.20 12.74
N PRO A 120 -19.44 1.39 12.63
CA PRO A 120 -20.26 0.61 11.72
C PRO A 120 -19.94 0.97 10.26
N GLU A 121 -19.95 -0.04 9.40
CA GLU A 121 -19.82 0.15 7.95
C GLU A 121 -21.13 0.73 7.39
N LEU A 122 -21.01 1.73 6.53
CA LEU A 122 -22.15 2.33 5.85
C LEU A 122 -22.62 1.41 4.72
N PRO A 123 -23.91 1.44 4.36
CA PRO A 123 -24.39 0.74 3.17
C PRO A 123 -23.59 1.12 1.93
N ARG A 124 -23.44 0.17 1.01
CA ARG A 124 -22.85 0.45 -0.30
C ARG A 124 -23.79 1.35 -1.10
N THR A 125 -23.20 2.24 -1.89
CA THR A 125 -23.90 3.00 -2.92
C THR A 125 -23.94 2.20 -4.22
N VAL A 126 -24.67 2.71 -5.22
CA VAL A 126 -24.51 2.23 -6.61
C VAL A 126 -23.02 2.30 -6.98
N GLU A 127 -22.51 1.24 -7.59
CA GLU A 127 -21.09 1.14 -7.91
C GLU A 127 -20.69 2.20 -8.95
N ASP A 128 -19.63 2.95 -8.67
CA ASP A 128 -19.02 3.84 -9.67
C ASP A 128 -18.16 3.00 -10.65
N PRO A 129 -18.53 2.91 -11.94
CA PRO A 129 -17.83 2.05 -12.89
C PRO A 129 -16.41 2.52 -13.19
N LEU A 130 -16.13 3.83 -13.11
CA LEU A 130 -14.78 4.36 -13.33
C LEU A 130 -13.85 3.98 -12.18
N LYS A 131 -14.36 3.99 -10.94
CA LYS A 131 -13.61 3.53 -9.77
C LYS A 131 -13.45 2.02 -9.72
N ALA A 132 -14.47 1.28 -10.17
CA ALA A 132 -14.39 -0.16 -10.30
C ALA A 132 -13.32 -0.56 -11.33
N GLU A 133 -13.21 0.16 -12.44
CA GLU A 133 -12.15 -0.04 -13.42
C GLU A 133 -10.77 0.35 -12.88
N ALA A 134 -10.63 1.53 -12.28
CA ALA A 134 -9.37 1.91 -11.62
C ALA A 134 -8.89 0.86 -10.61
N ALA A 135 -9.83 0.24 -9.86
CA ALA A 135 -9.49 -0.86 -8.96
C ALA A 135 -8.99 -2.11 -9.71
N ARG A 136 -9.62 -2.50 -10.83
CA ARG A 136 -9.18 -3.64 -11.65
C ARG A 136 -7.76 -3.43 -12.19
N ILE A 137 -7.45 -2.22 -12.67
CA ILE A 137 -6.12 -1.85 -13.17
C ILE A 137 -5.05 -2.04 -12.09
N PHE A 138 -5.24 -1.46 -10.89
CA PHE A 138 -4.28 -1.65 -9.79
C PHE A 138 -4.19 -3.11 -9.35
N LYS A 139 -5.31 -3.85 -9.37
CA LYS A 139 -5.33 -5.25 -8.97
C LYS A 139 -4.44 -6.11 -9.87
N ALA A 140 -4.49 -5.90 -11.18
CA ALA A 140 -3.64 -6.63 -12.12
C ALA A 140 -2.15 -6.47 -11.80
N ARG A 141 -1.68 -5.22 -11.58
CA ARG A 141 -0.27 -4.98 -11.22
C ARG A 141 0.09 -5.45 -9.81
N TRP A 142 -0.85 -5.38 -8.86
CA TRP A 142 -0.62 -5.93 -7.52
C TRP A 142 -0.47 -7.46 -7.57
N ASP A 143 -1.33 -8.16 -8.32
CA ASP A 143 -1.25 -9.61 -8.49
C ASP A 143 0.07 -10.01 -9.16
N GLU A 144 0.50 -9.28 -10.19
CA GLU A 144 1.79 -9.48 -10.84
C GLU A 144 2.97 -9.28 -9.86
N ALA A 145 2.93 -8.25 -9.01
CA ALA A 145 3.97 -8.01 -8.01
C ALA A 145 3.99 -9.07 -6.90
N GLU A 146 2.84 -9.58 -6.44
CA GLU A 146 2.79 -10.68 -5.45
C GLU A 146 3.23 -12.02 -6.05
N ALA A 147 2.98 -12.26 -7.33
CA ALA A 147 3.40 -13.46 -8.04
C ALA A 147 4.89 -13.47 -8.42
N ASN A 148 5.60 -12.35 -8.29
CA ASN A 148 7.01 -12.25 -8.65
C ASN A 148 7.88 -13.11 -7.71
N GLU A 149 8.59 -14.07 -8.30
CA GLU A 149 9.38 -15.07 -7.55
C GLU A 149 10.55 -14.45 -6.77
N GLU A 150 11.19 -13.43 -7.34
CA GLU A 150 12.32 -12.74 -6.73
C GLU A 150 11.88 -11.93 -5.50
N TYR A 151 10.77 -11.19 -5.62
CA TYR A 151 10.15 -10.54 -4.47
C TYR A 151 9.75 -11.56 -3.40
N ALA A 152 9.17 -12.70 -3.78
CA ALA A 152 8.82 -13.75 -2.84
C ALA A 152 10.06 -14.32 -2.11
N ARG A 153 11.19 -14.49 -2.82
CA ARG A 153 12.48 -14.89 -2.25
C ARG A 153 12.99 -13.87 -1.24
N LEU A 154 13.13 -12.61 -1.65
CA LEU A 154 13.62 -11.52 -0.79
C LEU A 154 12.74 -11.33 0.45
N LYS A 155 11.41 -11.44 0.30
CA LYS A 155 10.46 -11.38 1.43
C LYS A 155 10.67 -12.48 2.45
N ARG A 156 10.97 -13.71 2.01
CA ARG A 156 11.30 -14.82 2.92
C ARG A 156 12.63 -14.57 3.63
N GLU A 157 13.65 -14.12 2.89
CA GLU A 157 14.97 -13.84 3.45
C GLU A 157 14.94 -12.72 4.49
N HIS A 158 14.26 -11.60 4.18
CA HIS A 158 14.10 -10.49 5.12
C HIS A 158 13.38 -10.92 6.39
N ARG A 159 12.31 -11.70 6.25
CA ARG A 159 11.58 -12.25 7.42
C ARG A 159 12.42 -13.23 8.23
N ALA A 160 13.26 -14.04 7.59
CA ALA A 160 14.14 -14.96 8.31
C ALA A 160 15.26 -14.22 9.08
N ARG A 161 15.78 -13.13 8.51
CA ARG A 161 16.86 -12.33 9.11
C ARG A 161 16.36 -11.38 10.20
N TYR A 162 15.19 -10.79 10.01
CA TYR A 162 14.72 -9.67 10.83
C TYR A 162 13.28 -9.82 11.35
N GLY A 163 12.51 -10.84 10.97
CA GLY A 163 11.06 -10.94 11.20
C GLY A 163 10.59 -11.60 12.50
#